data_AF-A0A7S2TLT8-F1
#
_entry.id   AF-A0A7S2TLT8-F1
#
_cell.length_a   1.000
_cell.length_b   1.000
_cell.length_c   1.000
_cell.angle_alpha   90.00
_cell.angle_beta   90.00
_cell.angle_gamma   90.00
#
_symmetry.space_group_name_H-M   'P 1'
#
loop_
_entity.id
_entity.type
_entity.pdbx_description
1 polymer ?
#
loop_
_entity_poly.entity_id
_entity_poly.type
_entity_poly.pdbx_seq_one_letter_code
_entity_poly.pdbx_strand_id
1 'polypeptide(L)'
;GRIEAMAAAELLDGVEKALAEKRRGVRAALERRFDAINTSGLKAKFDTEGCLTFPGILENFCRAVEPRIASVHRPRFLDWYKQGWKASDFFHNSPGQPTVDINPSLRFIHPILSPLLCGLLSAVIGSPVRMVQGNVCRYSEKTNRCLENHFDGCPFSAIVHVKSTDPKTSGLWIERGGMFEMVPTPGVGDLVLIKGDQFYHRSCKVEGDNERTVIVFFLEYSNPKDAKRAAEEVKVNTARSVAAKREKMEEGERASGDDVGRGRAKVELEGAPVRETTKSLQPTPPLPPESPSSATPAAAAAVAAAAAAAA
;
A
#
# COMPACT_ATOMS: atom_id res chain seq x y z
N GLY A 1 40.13 -27.52 7.58
CA GLY A 1 39.68 -27.35 8.98
C GLY A 1 39.58 -25.89 9.38
N ARG A 2 40.46 -25.38 10.26
CA ARG A 2 40.40 -23.98 10.77
C ARG A 2 40.81 -22.91 9.75
N ILE A 3 41.79 -23.20 8.88
CA ILE A 3 42.29 -22.24 7.88
C ILE A 3 41.24 -21.98 6.79
N GLU A 4 40.53 -23.01 6.35
CA GLU A 4 39.42 -22.89 5.38
C GLU A 4 38.22 -22.14 5.94
N ALA A 5 37.92 -22.31 7.24
CA ALA A 5 36.86 -21.56 7.91
C ALA A 5 37.17 -20.06 8.07
N MET A 6 38.45 -19.71 8.30
CA MET A 6 38.88 -18.30 8.37
C MET A 6 38.87 -17.64 6.99
N ALA A 7 39.35 -18.33 5.95
CA ALA A 7 39.30 -17.83 4.57
C ALA A 7 37.85 -17.65 4.08
N ALA A 8 36.93 -18.55 4.45
CA ALA A 8 35.51 -18.40 4.15
C ALA A 8 34.88 -17.20 4.88
N ALA A 9 35.27 -16.94 6.14
CA ALA A 9 34.79 -15.79 6.90
C ALA A 9 35.28 -14.45 6.30
N GLU A 10 36.54 -14.36 5.90
CA GLU A 10 37.10 -13.17 5.23
C GLU A 10 36.46 -12.92 3.86
N LEU A 11 36.18 -13.99 3.10
CA LEU A 11 35.46 -13.90 1.83
C LEU A 11 34.02 -13.38 2.04
N LEU A 12 33.32 -13.89 3.06
CA LEU A 12 31.96 -13.44 3.40
C LEU A 12 31.94 -11.98 3.84
N ASP A 13 32.89 -11.54 4.69
CA ASP A 13 33.03 -10.13 5.09
C ASP A 13 33.33 -9.22 3.89
N GLY A 14 34.19 -9.66 2.97
CA GLY A 14 34.47 -8.95 1.72
C GLY A 14 33.23 -8.79 0.82
N VAL A 15 32.42 -9.85 0.69
CA VAL A 15 31.16 -9.81 -0.05
C VAL A 15 30.13 -8.89 0.63
N GLU A 16 30.01 -8.95 1.96
CA GLU A 16 29.10 -8.07 2.71
C GLU A 16 29.49 -6.60 2.59
N LYS A 17 30.80 -6.28 2.66
CA LYS A 17 31.32 -4.93 2.44
C LYS A 17 31.04 -4.41 1.02
N ALA A 18 31.31 -5.23 -0.01
CA ALA A 18 31.02 -4.86 -1.39
C ALA A 18 29.51 -4.63 -1.62
N LEU A 19 28.65 -5.47 -1.01
CA LEU A 19 27.20 -5.29 -1.04
C LEU A 19 26.77 -4.01 -0.30
N ALA A 20 27.39 -3.69 0.83
CA ALA A 20 27.13 -2.47 1.57
C ALA A 20 27.53 -1.22 0.77
N GLU A 21 28.68 -1.23 0.11
CA GLU A 21 29.12 -0.15 -0.79
C GLU A 21 28.19 0.05 -1.97
N LYS A 22 27.80 -1.04 -2.63
CA LYS A 22 26.83 -0.99 -3.72
C LYS A 22 25.49 -0.42 -3.24
N ARG A 23 25.02 -0.79 -2.04
CA ARG A 23 23.81 -0.22 -1.43
C ARG A 23 23.96 1.27 -1.13
N ARG A 24 25.12 1.72 -0.62
CA ARG A 24 25.41 3.15 -0.40
C ARG A 24 25.36 3.94 -1.71
N GLY A 25 25.97 3.41 -2.78
CA GLY A 25 25.95 4.05 -4.10
C GLY A 25 24.55 4.17 -4.68
N VAL A 26 23.73 3.11 -4.60
CA VAL A 26 22.31 3.14 -5.00
C VAL A 26 21.52 4.15 -4.19
N ARG A 27 21.69 4.15 -2.86
CA ARG A 27 21.00 5.09 -1.97
C ARG A 27 21.36 6.54 -2.29
N ALA A 28 22.64 6.87 -2.42
CA ALA A 28 23.09 8.23 -2.74
C ALA A 28 22.57 8.72 -4.11
N ALA A 29 22.48 7.83 -5.10
CA ALA A 29 21.88 8.16 -6.39
C ALA A 29 20.39 8.46 -6.28
N LEU A 30 19.66 7.71 -5.45
CA LEU A 30 18.24 7.97 -5.17
C LEU A 30 18.03 9.24 -4.35
N GLU A 31 18.86 9.50 -3.33
CA GLU A 31 18.84 10.73 -2.52
C GLU A 31 18.91 11.96 -3.44
N ARG A 32 19.87 12.02 -4.37
CA ARG A 32 19.96 13.11 -5.35
C ARG A 32 18.69 13.30 -6.18
N ARG A 33 18.00 12.21 -6.56
CA ARG A 33 16.75 12.30 -7.33
C ARG A 33 15.60 12.83 -6.48
N PHE A 34 15.55 12.45 -5.21
CA PHE A 34 14.55 12.91 -4.26
C PHE A 34 14.77 14.37 -3.86
N ASP A 35 16.03 14.77 -3.65
CA ASP A 35 16.40 16.15 -3.34
C ASP A 35 16.10 17.12 -4.50
N ALA A 36 16.09 16.61 -5.73
CA ALA A 36 15.72 17.39 -6.92
C ALA A 36 14.20 17.62 -7.05
N ILE A 37 13.37 16.98 -6.22
CA ILE A 37 11.92 17.18 -6.26
C ILE A 37 11.60 18.56 -5.68
N ASN A 38 11.02 19.42 -6.49
CA ASN A 38 10.43 20.65 -6.00
C ASN A 38 9.14 20.35 -5.24
N THR A 39 9.16 20.52 -3.92
CA THR A 39 8.01 20.27 -3.05
C THR A 39 7.04 21.45 -2.96
N SER A 40 7.38 22.60 -3.56
CA SER A 40 6.51 23.78 -3.58
C SER A 40 5.18 23.45 -4.26
N GLY A 41 4.08 23.76 -3.58
CA GLY A 41 2.72 23.49 -4.06
C GLY A 41 2.28 22.02 -4.01
N LEU A 42 3.18 21.06 -3.75
CA LEU A 42 2.81 19.64 -3.66
C LEU A 42 1.87 19.37 -2.48
N LYS A 43 1.98 20.12 -1.38
CA LYS A 43 1.05 19.99 -0.25
C LYS A 43 -0.39 20.27 -0.67
N ALA A 44 -0.63 21.41 -1.32
CA ALA A 44 -1.96 21.80 -1.77
C ALA A 44 -2.53 20.79 -2.75
N LYS A 45 -1.71 20.33 -3.71
CA LYS A 45 -2.10 19.27 -4.63
C LYS A 45 -2.46 17.98 -3.88
N PHE A 46 -1.62 17.52 -2.96
CA PHE A 46 -1.86 16.30 -2.19
C PHE A 46 -3.10 16.41 -1.29
N ASP A 47 -3.37 17.60 -0.76
CA ASP A 47 -4.55 17.88 0.04
C ASP A 47 -5.84 17.83 -0.78
N THR A 48 -5.82 18.33 -2.01
CA THR A 48 -6.99 18.35 -2.90
C THR A 48 -7.20 17.02 -3.62
N GLU A 49 -6.13 16.44 -4.16
CA GLU A 49 -6.19 15.26 -5.04
C GLU A 49 -6.07 13.93 -4.28
N GLY A 50 -5.62 13.96 -3.02
CA GLY A 50 -5.41 12.76 -2.21
C GLY A 50 -4.23 11.89 -2.64
N CYS A 51 -3.57 12.21 -3.75
CA CYS A 51 -2.37 11.51 -4.20
C CYS A 51 -1.38 12.40 -4.94
N LEU A 52 -0.12 11.95 -4.99
CA LEU A 52 0.95 12.50 -5.81
C LEU A 52 1.64 11.36 -6.56
N THR A 53 1.97 11.58 -7.84
CA THR A 53 2.68 10.61 -8.67
C THR A 53 4.04 11.17 -9.08
N PHE A 54 5.08 10.35 -8.97
CA PHE A 54 6.45 10.65 -9.35
C PHE A 54 6.93 9.60 -10.36
N PRO A 55 6.73 9.84 -11.67
CA PRO A 55 7.04 8.86 -12.71
C PRO A 55 8.53 8.49 -12.75
N GLY A 56 8.83 7.19 -12.84
CA GLY A 56 10.18 6.65 -13.05
C GLY A 56 11.21 6.98 -11.96
N ILE A 57 10.83 7.62 -10.85
CA ILE A 57 11.77 8.10 -9.83
C ILE A 57 12.56 6.95 -9.16
N LEU A 58 12.04 5.73 -9.22
CA LEU A 58 12.66 4.51 -8.73
C LEU A 58 13.03 3.51 -9.83
N GLU A 59 13.02 3.89 -11.12
CA GLU A 59 13.16 2.95 -12.25
C GLU A 59 14.38 2.04 -12.13
N ASN A 60 15.58 2.62 -11.96
CA ASN A 60 16.82 1.85 -11.85
C ASN A 60 16.83 0.93 -10.62
N PHE A 61 16.26 1.38 -9.51
CA PHE A 61 16.11 0.55 -8.31
C PHE A 61 15.19 -0.63 -8.61
N CYS A 62 13.99 -0.36 -9.13
CA CYS A 62 12.98 -1.38 -9.44
C CYS A 62 13.52 -2.44 -10.40
N ARG A 63 14.16 -2.04 -11.50
CA ARG A 63 14.77 -2.98 -12.47
C ARG A 63 15.84 -3.86 -11.82
N ALA A 64 16.62 -3.33 -10.89
CA ALA A 64 17.67 -4.10 -10.20
C ALA A 64 17.10 -5.08 -9.16
N VAL A 65 15.99 -4.75 -8.50
CA VAL A 65 15.43 -5.57 -7.42
C VAL A 65 14.35 -6.55 -7.88
N GLU A 66 13.72 -6.31 -9.03
CA GLU A 66 12.63 -7.14 -9.55
C GLU A 66 13.00 -8.64 -9.62
N PRO A 67 14.15 -9.06 -10.19
CA PRO A 67 14.47 -10.49 -10.28
C PRO A 67 14.61 -11.15 -8.91
N ARG A 68 15.19 -10.41 -7.95
CA ARG A 68 15.33 -10.87 -6.58
C ARG A 68 13.96 -11.01 -5.94
N ILE A 69 13.09 -9.99 -6.05
CA ILE A 69 11.71 -10.03 -5.54
C ILE A 69 10.98 -11.24 -6.12
N ALA A 70 11.04 -11.45 -7.44
CA ALA A 70 10.39 -12.57 -8.11
C ALA A 70 10.84 -13.93 -7.55
N SER A 71 12.15 -14.09 -7.24
CA SER A 71 12.72 -15.35 -6.73
C SER A 71 12.45 -15.62 -5.24
N VAL A 72 12.22 -14.58 -4.43
CA VAL A 72 12.10 -14.73 -2.95
C VAL A 72 10.73 -14.36 -2.40
N HIS A 73 9.80 -13.94 -3.25
CA HIS A 73 8.43 -13.63 -2.85
C HIS A 73 7.74 -14.88 -2.30
N ARG A 74 7.30 -14.80 -1.05
CA ARG A 74 6.62 -15.87 -0.31
C ARG A 74 5.37 -15.26 0.30
N PRO A 75 4.28 -15.15 -0.46
CA PRO A 75 3.10 -14.41 -0.03
C PRO A 75 2.34 -15.22 1.03
N ARG A 76 2.03 -14.59 2.16
CA ARG A 76 1.13 -15.14 3.18
C ARG A 76 -0.29 -14.63 2.95
N PHE A 77 -1.27 -15.39 3.41
CA PHE A 77 -2.65 -14.95 3.46
C PHE A 77 -2.81 -13.84 4.51
N LEU A 78 -3.52 -12.77 4.15
CA LEU A 78 -3.96 -11.73 5.07
C LEU A 78 -5.42 -11.99 5.39
N ASP A 79 -5.65 -12.60 6.54
CA ASP A 79 -6.94 -13.08 7.05
C ASP A 79 -7.98 -11.97 7.26
N TRP A 80 -7.53 -10.74 7.48
CA TRP A 80 -8.40 -9.57 7.56
C TRP A 80 -9.01 -9.13 6.21
N TYR A 81 -8.52 -9.63 5.07
CA TYR A 81 -9.15 -9.41 3.77
C TYR A 81 -10.00 -10.63 3.37
N LYS A 82 -11.33 -10.45 3.32
CA LYS A 82 -12.30 -11.51 2.96
C LYS A 82 -12.04 -12.18 1.59
N GLN A 83 -11.35 -11.49 0.69
CA GLN A 83 -11.00 -11.98 -0.66
C GLN A 83 -9.76 -12.88 -0.67
N GLY A 84 -9.13 -13.07 0.48
CA GLY A 84 -7.94 -13.90 0.60
C GLY A 84 -6.69 -13.26 0.01
N TRP A 85 -6.52 -11.97 0.31
CA TRP A 85 -5.38 -11.18 -0.12
C TRP A 85 -4.07 -11.80 0.32
N LYS A 86 -3.05 -11.75 -0.54
CA LYS A 86 -1.72 -12.28 -0.20
C LYS A 86 -0.61 -11.26 -0.39
N ALA A 87 0.28 -11.14 0.60
CA ALA A 87 1.42 -10.23 0.53
C ALA A 87 2.66 -10.84 1.20
N SER A 88 3.84 -10.32 0.86
CA SER A 88 5.08 -10.60 1.60
C SER A 88 5.49 -9.37 2.38
N ASP A 89 5.18 -9.33 3.66
CA ASP A 89 5.67 -8.31 4.57
C ASP A 89 7.19 -8.45 4.75
N PHE A 90 7.93 -7.35 4.71
CA PHE A 90 9.37 -7.31 4.95
C PHE A 90 9.77 -6.31 6.03
N PHE A 91 8.82 -5.49 6.48
CA PHE A 91 8.98 -4.59 7.59
C PHE A 91 7.62 -4.41 8.28
N HIS A 92 7.61 -4.50 9.62
CA HIS A 92 6.44 -4.19 10.41
C HIS A 92 6.87 -3.63 11.77
N ASN A 93 6.29 -2.49 12.14
CA ASN A 93 6.55 -1.75 13.37
C ASN A 93 5.27 -1.04 13.82
N SER A 94 4.14 -1.76 13.78
CA SER A 94 2.85 -1.26 14.25
C SER A 94 2.60 -1.75 15.67
N PRO A 95 2.51 -0.85 16.67
CA PRO A 95 2.22 -1.25 18.05
C PRO A 95 0.80 -1.83 18.15
N GLY A 96 0.66 -3.01 18.75
CA GLY A 96 -0.63 -3.64 19.03
C GLY A 96 -1.23 -4.48 17.90
N GLN A 97 -0.53 -4.63 16.77
CA GLN A 97 -0.86 -5.63 15.75
C GLN A 97 -0.19 -6.98 16.09
N PRO A 98 -0.80 -8.13 15.72
CA PRO A 98 -0.15 -9.43 15.90
C PRO A 98 1.20 -9.46 15.17
N THR A 99 2.16 -10.23 15.72
CA THR A 99 3.47 -10.40 15.09
C THR A 99 3.28 -10.96 13.69
N VAL A 100 3.70 -10.18 12.69
CA VAL A 100 3.60 -10.58 11.29
C VAL A 100 4.87 -11.31 10.88
N ASP A 101 4.72 -12.44 10.19
CA ASP A 101 5.86 -13.15 9.59
C ASP A 101 6.54 -12.28 8.53
N ILE A 102 7.76 -11.86 8.85
CA ILE A 102 8.59 -11.02 7.98
C ILE A 102 9.41 -11.91 7.04
N ASN A 103 9.38 -11.62 5.75
CA ASN A 103 10.26 -12.23 4.76
C ASN A 103 11.68 -11.62 4.84
N PRO A 104 12.68 -12.34 5.40
CA PRO A 104 14.02 -11.80 5.62
C PRO A 104 14.73 -11.43 4.30
N SER A 105 14.42 -12.14 3.22
CA SER A 105 15.05 -11.97 1.91
C SER A 105 14.73 -10.63 1.25
N LEU A 106 13.66 -9.96 1.70
CA LEU A 106 13.18 -8.66 1.23
C LEU A 106 13.55 -7.49 2.17
N ARG A 107 14.10 -7.75 3.37
CA ARG A 107 14.41 -6.70 4.37
C ARG A 107 15.38 -5.63 3.87
N PHE A 108 16.17 -5.92 2.84
CA PHE A 108 17.10 -4.97 2.23
C PHE A 108 16.40 -3.75 1.61
N ILE A 109 15.11 -3.87 1.26
CA ILE A 109 14.32 -2.78 0.66
C ILE A 109 14.12 -1.65 1.67
N HIS A 110 13.81 -1.99 2.92
CA HIS A 110 13.48 -1.04 3.98
C HIS A 110 14.55 0.05 4.19
N PRO A 111 15.83 -0.25 4.49
CA PRO A 111 16.84 0.77 4.75
C PRO A 111 17.21 1.64 3.52
N ILE A 112 16.81 1.22 2.31
CA ILE A 112 17.06 1.99 1.08
C ILE A 112 15.90 2.96 0.83
N LEU A 113 14.66 2.48 0.83
CA LEU A 113 13.50 3.28 0.45
C LEU A 113 12.88 4.05 1.62
N SER A 114 12.91 3.50 2.84
CA SER A 114 12.20 4.10 3.98
C SER A 114 12.63 5.54 4.28
N PRO A 115 13.95 5.85 4.40
CA PRO A 115 14.38 7.23 4.66
C PRO A 115 13.94 8.20 3.55
N LEU A 116 13.99 7.77 2.29
CA LEU A 116 13.64 8.59 1.12
C LEU A 116 12.15 8.92 1.10
N LEU A 117 11.30 7.91 1.30
CA LEU A 117 9.85 8.05 1.28
C LEU A 117 9.37 8.87 2.49
N CYS A 118 9.92 8.61 3.67
CA CYS A 118 9.64 9.41 4.86
C CYS A 118 10.10 10.86 4.68
N GLY A 119 11.28 11.09 4.12
CA GLY A 119 11.81 12.44 3.86
C GLY A 119 10.94 13.22 2.89
N LEU A 120 10.62 12.63 1.73
CA LEU A 120 9.75 13.24 0.72
C LEU A 120 8.38 13.57 1.28
N LEU A 121 7.72 12.61 1.92
CA LEU A 121 6.37 12.83 2.46
C LEU A 121 6.39 13.86 3.58
N SER A 122 7.41 13.85 4.46
CA SER A 122 7.56 14.86 5.50
C SER A 122 7.73 16.27 4.92
N ALA A 123 8.50 16.41 3.84
CA ALA A 123 8.69 17.67 3.14
C ALA A 123 7.41 18.14 2.44
N VAL A 124 6.62 17.22 1.87
CA VAL A 124 5.33 17.53 1.25
C VAL A 124 4.31 18.00 2.29
N ILE A 125 4.15 17.30 3.41
CA ILE A 125 3.07 17.60 4.37
C ILE A 125 3.48 18.64 5.42
N GLY A 126 4.78 18.91 5.57
CA GLY A 126 5.32 19.81 6.60
C GLY A 126 5.32 19.21 8.00
N SER A 127 5.31 17.88 8.14
CA SER A 127 5.34 17.19 9.44
C SER A 127 6.12 15.88 9.34
N PRO A 128 6.92 15.51 10.35
CA PRO A 128 7.69 14.27 10.32
C PRO A 128 6.80 13.02 10.23
N VAL A 129 7.10 12.14 9.28
CA VAL A 129 6.44 10.83 9.14
C VAL A 129 7.42 9.68 9.40
N ARG A 130 6.88 8.55 9.82
CA ARG A 130 7.61 7.30 9.99
C ARG A 130 6.91 6.16 9.28
N MET A 131 7.70 5.17 8.89
CA MET A 131 7.19 3.94 8.30
C MET A 131 6.73 2.98 9.39
N VAL A 132 5.60 2.32 9.16
CA VAL A 132 5.06 1.30 10.07
C VAL A 132 4.98 -0.08 9.44
N GLN A 133 4.88 -0.14 8.11
CA GLN A 133 4.82 -1.41 7.41
C GLN A 133 5.36 -1.27 5.99
N GLY A 134 5.98 -2.33 5.50
CA GLY A 134 6.40 -2.46 4.11
C GLY A 134 6.12 -3.88 3.63
N ASN A 135 5.41 -4.01 2.52
CA ASN A 135 5.12 -5.31 1.92
C ASN A 135 5.25 -5.30 0.39
N VAL A 136 5.40 -6.49 -0.17
CA VAL A 136 5.36 -6.73 -1.61
C VAL A 136 4.06 -7.43 -1.96
N CYS A 137 3.35 -6.89 -2.94
CA CYS A 137 2.14 -7.47 -3.49
C CYS A 137 2.37 -7.86 -4.95
N ARG A 138 2.15 -9.13 -5.28
CA ARG A 138 2.07 -9.61 -6.67
C ARG A 138 0.62 -9.83 -7.05
N TYR A 139 0.23 -9.25 -8.17
CA TYR A 139 -1.09 -9.31 -8.74
C TYR A 139 -1.05 -10.18 -9.99
N SER A 140 -2.04 -11.05 -10.08
CA SER A 140 -2.32 -11.93 -11.21
C SER A 140 -3.74 -12.44 -11.04
N GLU A 141 -4.33 -12.98 -12.10
CA GLU A 141 -5.65 -13.61 -12.01
C GLU A 141 -5.70 -14.79 -11.04
N LYS A 142 -4.57 -15.46 -10.79
CA LYS A 142 -4.45 -16.65 -9.93
C LYS A 142 -4.24 -16.35 -8.44
N THR A 143 -3.93 -15.11 -8.08
CA THR A 143 -3.56 -14.73 -6.70
C THR A 143 -4.34 -13.51 -6.24
N ASN A 144 -3.79 -12.31 -6.46
CA ASN A 144 -4.43 -11.04 -6.16
C ASN A 144 -4.91 -10.38 -7.45
N ARG A 145 -6.16 -10.63 -7.84
CA ARG A 145 -6.71 -10.08 -9.10
C ARG A 145 -6.89 -8.56 -9.02
N CYS A 146 -7.45 -8.11 -7.91
CA CYS A 146 -7.65 -6.71 -7.55
C CYS A 146 -7.76 -6.62 -6.03
N LEU A 147 -7.29 -5.51 -5.47
CA LEU A 147 -7.70 -5.04 -4.16
C LEU A 147 -8.91 -4.15 -4.36
N GLU A 148 -10.06 -4.58 -3.84
CA GLU A 148 -11.32 -3.85 -3.94
C GLU A 148 -11.28 -2.50 -3.20
N ASN A 149 -12.36 -1.73 -3.31
CA ASN A 149 -12.45 -0.44 -2.68
C ASN A 149 -12.24 -0.55 -1.15
N HIS A 150 -11.33 0.25 -0.62
CA HIS A 150 -10.99 0.30 0.80
C HIS A 150 -10.38 1.66 1.18
N PHE A 151 -10.27 1.88 2.48
CA PHE A 151 -9.32 2.82 3.07
C PHE A 151 -8.15 2.03 3.64
N ASP A 152 -6.97 2.63 3.67
CA ASP A 152 -5.86 2.08 4.42
C ASP A 152 -6.08 2.30 5.92
N GLY A 153 -5.51 1.39 6.73
CA GLY A 153 -5.43 1.57 8.18
C GLY A 153 -4.39 2.60 8.64
N CYS A 154 -3.73 3.29 7.70
CA CYS A 154 -2.68 4.26 7.98
C CYS A 154 -2.95 5.58 7.24
N PRO A 155 -2.52 6.73 7.79
CA PRO A 155 -2.76 8.03 7.16
C PRO A 155 -2.22 8.14 5.74
N PHE A 156 -1.09 7.49 5.49
CA PHE A 156 -0.42 7.58 4.20
C PHE A 156 0.07 6.22 3.74
N SER A 157 0.08 6.05 2.42
CA SER A 157 0.75 4.93 1.78
C SER A 157 1.62 5.42 0.62
N ALA A 158 2.72 4.71 0.40
CA ALA A 158 3.59 4.90 -0.75
C ALA A 158 3.63 3.60 -1.56
N ILE A 159 3.22 3.67 -2.83
CA ILE A 159 3.12 2.54 -3.74
C ILE A 159 4.22 2.70 -4.79
N VAL A 160 5.11 1.72 -4.87
CA VAL A 160 6.18 1.67 -5.86
C VAL A 160 5.87 0.58 -6.88
N HIS A 161 5.73 0.97 -8.15
CA HIS A 161 5.52 0.02 -9.24
C HIS A 161 6.84 -0.64 -9.63
N VAL A 162 6.93 -1.96 -9.43
CA VAL A 162 8.15 -2.72 -9.73
C VAL A 162 8.07 -3.38 -11.09
N LYS A 163 6.90 -3.94 -11.43
CA LYS A 163 6.64 -4.64 -12.68
C LYS A 163 5.19 -4.44 -13.09
N SER A 164 4.94 -4.21 -14.37
CA SER A 164 3.63 -4.44 -14.98
C SER A 164 3.84 -5.01 -16.38
N THR A 165 3.07 -6.03 -16.75
CA THR A 165 3.01 -6.54 -18.13
C THR A 165 2.05 -5.72 -19.00
N ASP A 166 1.05 -5.08 -18.38
CA ASP A 166 0.16 -4.12 -19.03
C ASP A 166 0.20 -2.77 -18.30
N PRO A 167 0.98 -1.79 -18.81
CA PRO A 167 1.04 -0.44 -18.27
C PRO A 167 -0.27 0.35 -18.30
N LYS A 168 -1.24 -0.02 -19.13
CA LYS A 168 -2.51 0.72 -19.24
C LYS A 168 -3.46 0.40 -18.09
N THR A 169 -3.25 -0.74 -17.43
CA THR A 169 -4.09 -1.24 -16.34
C THR A 169 -3.30 -1.39 -15.03
N SER A 170 -2.10 -0.82 -14.93
CA SER A 170 -1.26 -0.91 -13.73
C SER A 170 -1.63 0.07 -12.60
N GLY A 171 -2.43 1.10 -12.91
CA GLY A 171 -2.80 2.18 -12.00
C GLY A 171 -3.66 1.80 -10.79
N LEU A 172 -4.08 2.85 -10.07
CA LEU A 172 -5.09 2.78 -9.02
C LEU A 172 -6.26 3.70 -9.37
N TRP A 173 -7.42 3.40 -8.80
CA TRP A 173 -8.56 4.30 -8.82
C TRP A 173 -8.69 4.96 -7.46
N ILE A 174 -8.92 6.27 -7.44
CA ILE A 174 -9.10 7.07 -6.23
C ILE A 174 -10.43 7.83 -6.33
N GLU A 175 -11.23 7.80 -5.26
CA GLU A 175 -12.49 8.53 -5.19
C GLU A 175 -12.23 10.00 -4.85
N ARG A 176 -12.65 10.90 -5.75
CA ARG A 176 -12.56 12.35 -5.60
C ARG A 176 -13.91 12.96 -5.92
N GLY A 177 -14.45 13.76 -4.99
CA GLY A 177 -15.74 14.43 -5.22
C GLY A 177 -16.93 13.48 -5.46
N GLY A 178 -16.83 12.19 -5.08
CA GLY A 178 -17.86 11.18 -5.32
C GLY A 178 -17.72 10.42 -6.65
N MET A 179 -16.63 10.62 -7.39
CA MET A 179 -16.32 9.88 -8.62
C MET A 179 -14.96 9.20 -8.50
N PHE A 180 -14.83 8.00 -9.07
CA PHE A 180 -13.54 7.32 -9.16
C PHE A 180 -12.75 7.81 -10.38
N GLU A 181 -11.57 8.35 -10.12
CA GLU A 181 -10.61 8.77 -11.13
C GLU A 181 -9.44 7.78 -11.18
N MET A 182 -8.98 7.45 -12.38
CA MET A 182 -7.82 6.58 -12.57
C MET A 182 -6.54 7.41 -12.48
N VAL A 183 -5.61 6.99 -11.62
CA VAL A 183 -4.26 7.53 -11.51
C VAL A 183 -3.33 6.64 -12.35
N PRO A 184 -2.88 7.09 -13.53
CA PRO A 184 -2.06 6.26 -14.39
C PRO A 184 -0.66 6.10 -13.79
N THR A 185 -0.18 4.85 -13.78
CA THR A 185 1.21 4.50 -13.39
C THR A 185 1.83 3.65 -14.50
N PRO A 186 2.12 4.26 -15.66
CA PRO A 186 2.55 3.53 -16.85
C PRO A 186 3.96 2.95 -16.73
N GLY A 187 4.75 3.37 -15.74
CA GLY A 187 6.18 3.10 -15.66
C GLY A 187 6.60 2.14 -14.56
N VAL A 188 7.59 1.31 -14.87
CA VAL A 188 8.45 0.70 -13.83
C VAL A 188 9.17 1.81 -13.08
N GLY A 189 9.09 1.78 -11.75
CA GLY A 189 9.69 2.79 -10.89
C GLY A 189 8.82 4.00 -10.60
N ASP A 190 7.58 4.02 -11.07
CA ASP A 190 6.61 5.03 -10.65
C ASP A 190 6.35 4.89 -9.15
N LEU A 191 6.39 6.03 -8.45
CA LEU A 191 6.01 6.16 -7.05
C LEU A 191 4.70 6.93 -6.96
N VAL A 192 3.73 6.39 -6.23
CA VAL A 192 2.50 7.09 -5.86
C VAL A 192 2.47 7.25 -4.35
N LEU A 193 2.31 8.48 -3.87
CA LEU A 193 1.94 8.77 -2.49
C LEU A 193 0.42 8.95 -2.42
N ILE A 194 -0.23 8.33 -1.45
CA ILE A 194 -1.68 8.46 -1.22
C ILE A 194 -1.97 8.84 0.23
N LYS A 195 -3.05 9.60 0.44
CA LYS A 195 -3.69 9.79 1.75
C LYS A 195 -4.64 8.62 2.02
N GLY A 196 -4.06 7.52 2.49
CA GLY A 196 -4.71 6.21 2.55
C GLY A 196 -5.95 6.16 3.45
N ASP A 197 -6.00 6.96 4.52
CA ASP A 197 -7.12 6.99 5.47
C ASP A 197 -8.26 7.95 5.06
N GLN A 198 -8.03 8.82 4.09
CA GLN A 198 -8.94 9.88 3.68
C GLN A 198 -9.58 9.63 2.33
N PHE A 199 -8.90 8.94 1.43
CA PHE A 199 -9.36 8.73 0.07
C PHE A 199 -9.64 7.25 -0.17
N TYR A 200 -10.89 6.97 -0.53
CA TYR A 200 -11.32 5.64 -0.88
C TYR A 200 -10.69 5.24 -2.20
N HIS A 201 -10.06 4.08 -2.27
CA HIS A 201 -9.29 3.69 -3.43
C HIS A 201 -9.31 2.19 -3.68
N ARG A 202 -8.97 1.79 -4.91
CA ARG A 202 -8.83 0.40 -5.32
C ARG A 202 -7.70 0.25 -6.31
N SER A 203 -7.17 -0.95 -6.45
CA SER A 203 -6.23 -1.25 -7.52
C SER A 203 -6.96 -1.56 -8.82
N CYS A 204 -6.38 -1.24 -9.98
CA CYS A 204 -6.87 -1.81 -11.24
C CYS A 204 -6.83 -3.35 -11.22
N LYS A 205 -7.79 -3.95 -11.91
CA LYS A 205 -7.94 -5.40 -12.05
C LYS A 205 -6.94 -5.95 -13.04
N VAL A 206 -6.30 -7.06 -12.69
CA VAL A 206 -5.41 -7.81 -13.57
C VAL A 206 -6.20 -8.94 -14.23
N GLU A 207 -6.05 -9.08 -15.55
CA GLU A 207 -6.81 -10.05 -16.38
C GLU A 207 -5.87 -10.84 -17.30
N GLY A 208 -6.21 -12.11 -17.52
CA GLY A 208 -5.43 -13.01 -18.36
C GLY A 208 -4.06 -13.32 -17.77
N ASP A 209 -3.05 -13.36 -18.63
CA ASP A 209 -1.66 -13.64 -18.27
C ASP A 209 -0.91 -12.42 -17.74
N ASN A 210 -1.61 -11.31 -17.48
CA ASN A 210 -0.97 -10.12 -16.96
C ASN A 210 -0.50 -10.29 -15.52
N GLU A 211 0.60 -9.62 -15.19
CA GLU A 211 1.15 -9.55 -13.85
C GLU A 211 1.51 -8.11 -13.48
N ARG A 212 1.25 -7.76 -12.22
CA ARG A 212 1.74 -6.51 -11.62
C ARG A 212 2.43 -6.81 -10.29
N THR A 213 3.59 -6.20 -10.05
CA THR A 213 4.26 -6.27 -8.76
C THR A 213 4.45 -4.86 -8.22
N VAL A 214 4.05 -4.64 -6.98
CA VAL A 214 4.23 -3.37 -6.27
C VAL A 214 4.88 -3.61 -4.91
N ILE A 215 5.61 -2.61 -4.44
CA ILE A 215 6.01 -2.49 -3.04
C ILE A 215 5.09 -1.44 -2.42
N VAL A 216 4.41 -1.77 -1.34
CA VAL A 216 3.56 -0.84 -0.60
C VAL A 216 4.20 -0.56 0.75
N PHE A 217 4.30 0.72 1.09
CA PHE A 217 4.71 1.17 2.41
C PHE A 217 3.56 1.93 3.06
N PHE A 218 3.35 1.67 4.34
CA PHE A 218 2.40 2.41 5.16
C PHE A 218 3.16 3.33 6.09
N LEU A 219 2.70 4.58 6.18
CA LEU A 219 3.35 5.64 6.92
C LEU A 219 2.34 6.38 7.80
N GLU A 220 2.82 6.85 8.93
CA GLU A 220 2.06 7.66 9.87
C GLU A 220 2.88 8.86 10.36
N TYR A 221 2.20 9.82 10.97
CA TYR A 221 2.87 10.91 11.66
C TYR A 221 3.75 10.37 12.79
N SER A 222 4.98 10.85 12.86
CA SER A 222 5.91 10.45 13.93
C SER A 222 5.46 11.01 15.29
N ASN A 223 4.80 12.17 15.28
CA ASN A 223 4.32 12.86 16.47
C ASN A 223 2.81 12.69 16.64
N PRO A 224 2.32 12.14 17.76
CA PRO A 224 0.89 11.98 18.03
C PRO A 224 0.10 13.30 18.00
N LYS A 225 0.74 14.44 18.31
CA LYS A 225 0.08 15.75 18.25
C LYS A 225 -0.25 16.15 16.81
N ASP A 226 0.66 15.88 15.86
CA ASP A 226 0.43 16.15 14.44
C ASP A 226 -0.65 15.22 13.88
N ALA A 227 -0.65 13.95 14.30
CA ALA A 227 -1.74 13.02 13.99
C ALA A 227 -3.10 13.52 14.47
N LYS A 228 -3.18 14.02 15.72
CA LYS A 228 -4.41 14.55 16.29
C LYS A 228 -4.89 15.80 15.54
N ARG A 229 -3.99 16.74 15.25
CA ARG A 229 -4.31 17.96 14.48
C ARG A 229 -4.85 17.60 13.09
N ALA A 230 -4.17 16.69 12.38
CA ALA A 230 -4.60 16.24 11.06
C ALA A 230 -5.98 15.57 11.11
N ALA A 231 -6.24 14.73 12.10
CA ALA A 231 -7.55 14.10 12.28
C ALA A 231 -8.68 15.12 12.57
N GLU A 232 -8.37 16.20 13.31
CA GLU A 232 -9.31 17.30 13.54
C GLU A 232 -9.57 18.11 12.27
N GLU A 233 -8.54 18.42 11.48
CA GLU A 233 -8.68 19.10 10.18
C GLU A 233 -9.55 18.30 9.21
N VAL A 234 -9.37 16.97 9.14
CA VAL A 234 -10.20 16.08 8.31
C VAL A 234 -11.67 16.15 8.75
N LYS A 235 -11.97 16.10 10.05
CA LYS A 235 -13.34 16.22 10.55
C LYS A 235 -13.98 17.54 10.14
N VAL A 236 -13.25 18.64 10.26
CA VAL A 236 -13.74 19.97 9.87
C VAL A 236 -13.99 20.06 8.37
N ASN A 237 -13.08 19.55 7.54
CA ASN A 237 -13.22 19.56 6.09
C ASN A 237 -14.38 18.68 5.60
N THR A 238 -14.55 17.50 6.20
CA THR A 238 -15.70 16.62 5.93
C THR A 238 -17.01 17.31 6.31
N ALA A 239 -17.07 17.94 7.49
CA ALA A 239 -18.26 18.67 7.93
C ALA A 239 -18.61 19.84 6.96
N ARG A 240 -17.59 20.58 6.49
CA ARG A 240 -17.77 21.64 5.48
C ARG A 240 -18.26 21.09 4.13
N SER A 241 -17.71 19.97 3.67
CA SER A 241 -18.13 19.32 2.43
C SER A 241 -19.58 18.83 2.50
N VAL A 242 -19.98 18.24 3.64
CA VAL A 242 -21.36 17.80 3.88
C VAL A 242 -22.32 18.99 3.93
N ALA A 243 -21.94 20.09 4.60
CA ALA A 243 -22.74 21.31 4.64
C ALA A 243 -22.93 21.90 3.22
N ALA A 244 -21.85 22.01 2.43
CA ALA A 244 -21.92 22.51 1.06
C ALA A 244 -22.76 21.61 0.12
N LYS A 245 -22.74 20.28 0.33
CA LYS A 245 -23.62 19.35 -0.40
C LYS A 245 -25.09 19.51 -0.01
N ARG A 246 -25.39 19.78 1.27
CA ARG A 246 -26.76 20.05 1.74
C ARG A 246 -27.30 21.36 1.17
N GLU A 247 -26.51 22.44 1.22
CA GLU A 247 -26.90 23.73 0.63
C GLU A 247 -27.21 23.61 -0.87
N LYS A 248 -26.40 22.88 -1.63
CA LYS A 248 -26.66 22.63 -3.07
C LYS A 248 -27.90 21.78 -3.34
N MET A 249 -28.22 20.81 -2.48
CA MET A 249 -29.47 20.04 -2.59
C MET A 249 -30.68 20.92 -2.28
N GLU A 250 -30.62 21.74 -1.22
CA GLU A 250 -31.69 22.67 -0.87
C GLU A 250 -31.89 23.79 -1.91
N GLU A 251 -30.82 24.27 -2.55
CA GLU A 251 -30.88 25.24 -3.64
C GLU A 251 -31.47 24.62 -4.93
N GLY A 252 -31.13 23.36 -5.22
CA GLY A 252 -31.75 22.59 -6.31
C GLY A 252 -33.24 22.31 -6.08
N GLU A 253 -33.64 22.00 -4.84
CA GLU A 253 -35.05 21.85 -4.48
C GLU A 253 -35.82 23.17 -4.59
N ARG A 254 -35.24 24.30 -4.14
CA ARG A 254 -35.85 25.63 -4.30
C ARG A 254 -35.97 26.06 -5.76
N ALA A 255 -34.95 25.80 -6.60
CA ALA A 255 -34.98 26.10 -8.02
C ALA A 255 -35.98 25.22 -8.80
N SER A 256 -36.28 24.00 -8.31
CA SER A 256 -37.32 23.13 -8.88
C SER A 256 -38.75 23.50 -8.44
N GLY A 257 -38.90 24.38 -7.44
CA GLY A 257 -40.19 24.82 -6.92
C GLY A 257 -40.88 25.90 -7.77
N ASP A 258 -40.15 26.57 -8.65
CA ASP A 258 -40.66 27.69 -9.46
C ASP A 258 -41.11 27.28 -10.88
N ASP A 259 -40.96 26.02 -11.27
CA ASP A 259 -41.34 25.54 -12.61
C ASP A 259 -42.18 24.25 -12.56
N VAL A 260 -43.37 24.33 -11.92
CA VAL A 260 -44.43 23.32 -12.09
C VAL A 260 -45.76 24.01 -12.40
N GLY A 261 -45.81 24.58 -13.60
CA GLY A 261 -47.02 24.73 -14.39
C GLY A 261 -47.06 23.69 -15.52
N ARG A 262 -47.79 22.60 -15.31
CA ARG A 262 -48.20 21.54 -16.28
C ARG A 262 -47.19 20.43 -16.60
N GLY A 263 -47.61 19.21 -16.30
CA GLY A 263 -47.15 18.00 -16.99
C GLY A 263 -46.91 16.82 -16.05
N ARG A 264 -47.95 16.03 -15.79
CA ARG A 264 -47.80 14.71 -15.17
C ARG A 264 -46.92 13.83 -16.06
N ALA A 265 -45.73 13.46 -15.59
CA ALA A 265 -45.07 12.23 -15.97
C ALA A 265 -44.58 11.54 -14.68
N LYS A 266 -45.18 10.39 -14.40
CA LYS A 266 -44.82 9.50 -13.30
C LYS A 266 -43.47 8.87 -13.63
N VAL A 267 -42.39 9.31 -12.98
CA VAL A 267 -41.11 8.60 -12.97
C VAL A 267 -40.95 8.00 -11.58
N GLU A 268 -41.02 6.68 -11.50
CA GLU A 268 -40.71 5.92 -10.29
C GLU A 268 -39.21 6.06 -10.01
N LEU A 269 -38.87 6.86 -8.99
CA LEU A 269 -37.54 6.91 -8.39
C LEU A 269 -37.45 5.81 -7.33
N GLU A 270 -36.79 4.71 -7.67
CA GLU A 270 -36.31 3.76 -6.67
C GLU A 270 -35.24 4.44 -5.80
N GLY A 271 -35.56 4.59 -4.52
CA GLY A 271 -34.72 5.27 -3.54
C GLY A 271 -33.42 4.52 -3.26
N ALA A 272 -32.30 5.23 -3.39
CA ALA A 272 -31.05 4.84 -2.76
C ALA A 272 -31.13 5.17 -1.26
N PRO A 273 -30.92 4.21 -0.34
CA PRO A 273 -31.00 4.50 1.08
C PRO A 273 -29.75 5.25 1.54
N VAL A 274 -29.98 6.46 2.07
CA VAL A 274 -29.03 7.16 2.94
C VAL A 274 -28.86 6.31 4.20
N ARG A 275 -27.72 5.61 4.32
CA ARG A 275 -27.32 4.96 5.59
C ARG A 275 -26.21 5.77 6.23
N GLU A 276 -26.56 6.48 7.29
CA GLU A 276 -25.63 6.86 8.35
C GLU A 276 -24.90 5.59 8.82
N THR A 277 -23.58 5.57 8.69
CA THR A 277 -22.73 4.52 9.25
C THR A 277 -21.61 5.15 10.07
N THR A 278 -21.97 5.79 11.17
CA THR A 278 -21.10 5.83 12.35
C THR A 278 -21.25 4.49 13.09
N LYS A 279 -20.48 3.48 12.67
CA LYS A 279 -20.12 2.36 13.56
C LYS A 279 -18.63 2.08 13.42
N SER A 280 -17.89 2.53 14.43
CA SER A 280 -16.58 2.02 14.79
C SER A 280 -16.66 0.49 14.86
N LEU A 281 -15.98 -0.19 13.94
CA LEU A 281 -15.78 -1.64 14.01
C LEU A 281 -14.67 -1.89 15.04
N GLN A 282 -15.06 -2.11 16.30
CA GLN A 282 -14.20 -2.81 17.24
C GLN A 282 -14.17 -4.31 16.85
N PRO A 283 -13.00 -4.96 16.84
CA PRO A 283 -12.92 -6.40 16.60
C PRO A 283 -13.51 -7.17 17.78
N THR A 284 -14.46 -8.06 17.47
CA THR A 284 -15.00 -9.07 18.39
C THR A 284 -13.91 -10.11 18.68
N PRO A 285 -13.68 -10.53 19.94
CA PRO A 285 -12.69 -11.56 20.26
C PRO A 285 -13.09 -12.93 19.68
N PRO A 286 -12.14 -13.77 19.23
CA PRO A 286 -12.45 -15.09 18.71
C PRO A 286 -12.92 -16.03 19.82
N LEU A 287 -13.94 -16.83 19.51
CA LEU A 287 -14.38 -17.95 20.33
C LEU A 287 -13.29 -19.04 20.40
N PRO A 288 -13.20 -19.79 21.51
CA PRO A 288 -12.19 -20.83 21.68
C PRO A 288 -12.42 -21.97 20.68
N PRO A 289 -11.34 -22.62 20.18
CA PRO A 289 -11.45 -23.74 19.26
C PRO A 289 -12.06 -24.95 19.96
N GLU A 290 -13.00 -25.62 19.29
CA GLU A 290 -13.46 -26.94 19.67
C GLU A 290 -12.33 -27.97 19.53
N SER A 291 -12.24 -28.86 20.51
CA SER A 291 -11.27 -29.94 20.60
C SER A 291 -11.31 -30.86 19.37
N PRO A 292 -10.15 -31.34 18.88
CA PRO A 292 -10.10 -32.17 17.69
C PRO A 292 -10.54 -33.62 17.98
N SER A 293 -11.41 -34.13 17.11
CA SER A 293 -11.72 -35.54 16.95
C SER A 293 -10.65 -36.25 16.13
N SER A 294 -10.38 -37.49 16.52
CA SER A 294 -9.30 -38.40 16.15
C SER A 294 -9.29 -38.89 14.68
N ALA A 295 -8.10 -38.93 14.06
CA ALA A 295 -7.58 -40.06 13.27
C ALA A 295 -6.10 -39.86 12.87
N THR A 296 -5.36 -40.97 12.80
CA THR A 296 -3.90 -41.13 12.94
C THR A 296 -3.18 -41.35 11.57
N PRO A 297 -1.91 -41.81 11.47
CA PRO A 297 -0.76 -41.02 10.98
C PRO A 297 -0.16 -41.50 9.64
N ALA A 298 0.19 -40.58 8.73
CA ALA A 298 1.03 -40.91 7.57
C ALA A 298 1.78 -39.69 7.03
N ALA A 299 2.84 -39.25 7.74
CA ALA A 299 3.77 -38.24 7.20
C ALA A 299 5.16 -38.22 7.87
N ALA A 300 5.64 -39.36 8.38
CA ALA A 300 6.95 -39.45 9.04
C ALA A 300 8.08 -40.05 8.16
N ALA A 301 7.93 -40.05 6.82
CA ALA A 301 8.85 -40.77 5.93
C ALA A 301 9.44 -39.94 4.76
N ALA A 302 9.54 -38.61 4.89
CA ALA A 302 10.09 -37.76 3.81
C ALA A 302 11.29 -36.88 4.21
N VAL A 303 11.87 -37.08 5.41
CA VAL A 303 13.03 -36.31 5.89
C VAL A 303 14.36 -37.09 5.83
N ALA A 304 14.35 -38.35 5.38
CA ALA A 304 15.55 -39.19 5.32
C ALA A 304 16.18 -39.38 3.92
N ALA A 305 15.65 -38.75 2.86
CA ALA A 305 16.10 -39.01 1.48
C ALA A 305 16.87 -37.87 0.79
N ALA A 306 17.17 -36.76 1.48
CA ALA A 306 17.88 -35.61 0.88
C ALA A 306 19.33 -35.41 1.39
N ALA A 307 19.85 -36.31 2.24
CA ALA A 307 21.20 -36.22 2.80
C ALA A 307 22.23 -37.17 2.15
N ALA A 308 21.89 -37.82 1.02
CA ALA A 308 22.77 -38.78 0.33
C ALA A 308 23.09 -38.41 -1.13
N ALA A 309 22.88 -37.15 -1.53
CA ALA A 309 23.21 -36.66 -2.88
C ALA A 309 24.20 -35.47 -2.88
N ALA A 310 24.91 -35.25 -1.76
CA ALA A 310 25.93 -34.21 -1.63
C ALA A 310 27.15 -34.70 -0.81
N ALA A 311 27.54 -35.96 -1.02
CA ALA A 311 28.81 -36.55 -0.59
C ALA A 311 29.55 -37.05 -1.84
#